data_AF-A0A392PKE4-F1
#
_entry.id   AF-A0A392PKE4-F1
#
_cell.length_a   1.000
_cell.length_b   1.000
_cell.length_c   1.000
_cell.angle_alpha   90.00
_cell.angle_beta   90.00
_cell.angle_gamma   90.00
#
_symmetry.space_group_name_H-M   'P 1'
#
loop_
_entity.id
_entity.type
_entity.pdbx_description
1 polymer ?
#
loop_
_entity_poly.entity_id
_entity_poly.type
_entity_poly.pdbx_seq_one_letter_code
_entity_poly.pdbx_strand_id
1 'polypeptide(L)' 'PLSVESVDLKSDLTFQPQPAQIIERSVKTLRSKEIPLVKVIWEGSPPGEATWELETEMQSNYPHLFR' A
#
# COMPACT_ATOMS: atom_id res chain seq x y z
N PRO A 1 -29.16 11.93 6.49
CA PRO A 1 -28.66 11.48 5.17
C PRO A 1 -27.14 11.32 5.19
N LEU A 2 -26.63 10.10 5.04
CA LEU A 2 -25.20 9.83 4.95
C LEU A 2 -24.70 10.39 3.60
N SER A 3 -23.82 11.39 3.66
CA SER A 3 -23.16 11.97 2.48
C SER A 3 -22.06 11.02 2.06
N VAL A 4 -22.26 10.32 0.95
CA VAL A 4 -21.23 9.50 0.30
C VAL A 4 -20.26 10.47 -0.38
N GLU A 5 -19.11 10.66 0.27
CA GLU A 5 -17.98 11.36 -0.33
C GLU A 5 -17.49 10.53 -1.53
N SER A 6 -17.35 11.21 -2.66
CA SER A 6 -17.11 10.67 -3.98
C SER A 6 -15.83 9.85 -4.01
N VAL A 7 -15.96 8.54 -4.00
CA VAL A 7 -14.84 7.63 -4.28
C VAL A 7 -14.55 7.73 -5.77
N ASP A 8 -13.35 8.19 -6.14
CA ASP A 8 -12.85 8.22 -7.52
C ASP A 8 -12.71 6.77 -8.03
N LEU A 9 -13.82 6.23 -8.51
CA LEU A 9 -13.89 4.92 -9.15
C LEU A 9 -13.17 5.03 -10.50
N LYS A 10 -12.05 4.30 -10.65
CA LYS A 10 -11.50 4.01 -11.97
C LYS A 10 -12.62 3.39 -12.82
N SER A 11 -12.61 3.65 -14.12
CA SER A 11 -13.66 3.31 -15.08
C SER A 11 -14.02 1.82 -15.19
N ASP A 12 -13.31 0.95 -14.46
CA ASP A 12 -13.54 -0.48 -14.34
C ASP A 12 -14.33 -0.89 -13.08
N LEU A 13 -14.87 0.07 -12.31
CA LEU A 13 -15.57 -0.14 -11.03
C LEU A 13 -14.72 -0.85 -9.97
N THR A 14 -13.40 -0.97 -10.17
CA THR A 14 -12.50 -1.47 -9.13
C THR A 14 -11.96 -0.29 -8.33
N PHE A 15 -12.38 -0.19 -7.06
CA PHE A 15 -11.70 0.68 -6.12
C PHE A 15 -10.35 0.04 -5.79
N GLN A 16 -9.29 0.50 -6.43
CA GLN A 16 -7.94 0.21 -5.96
C GLN A 16 -7.60 1.23 -4.89
N PRO A 17 -7.46 0.83 -3.62
CA PRO A 17 -7.07 1.76 -2.57
C PRO A 17 -5.69 2.35 -2.89
N GLN A 18 -5.53 3.65 -2.69
CA GLN A 18 -4.25 4.35 -2.84
C GLN A 18 -3.39 4.10 -1.59
N PRO A 19 -2.08 3.85 -1.74
CA PRO A 19 -1.21 3.71 -0.58
C PRO A 19 -0.94 5.08 0.05
N ALA A 20 -1.30 5.24 1.31
CA ALA A 20 -1.18 6.50 2.04
C ALA A 20 0.24 6.72 2.57
N GLN A 21 0.82 5.69 3.19
CA GLN A 21 2.13 5.81 3.85
C GLN A 21 2.82 4.45 4.05
N ILE A 22 4.14 4.43 3.96
CA ILE A 22 4.98 3.33 4.46
C ILE A 22 5.32 3.57 5.93
N ILE A 23 4.95 2.63 6.79
CA ILE A 23 5.15 2.75 8.25
C ILE A 23 6.28 1.88 8.78
N GLU A 24 6.72 0.87 8.01
CA GLU A 24 7.76 -0.06 8.43
C GLU A 24 8.48 -0.67 7.22
N ARG A 25 9.74 -1.05 7.39
CA ARG A 25 10.50 -1.84 6.41
C ARG A 25 11.06 -3.08 7.10
N SER A 26 11.05 -4.21 6.40
CA SER A 26 11.57 -5.48 6.90
C SER A 26 12.18 -6.29 5.78
N VAL A 27 13.13 -7.16 6.08
CA VAL A 27 13.70 -8.10 5.12
C VAL A 27 13.37 -9.50 5.58
N LYS A 28 12.68 -10.27 4.72
CA LYS A 28 12.47 -11.70 4.95
C LYS A 28 13.56 -12.50 4.27
N THR A 29 14.33 -13.23 5.07
CA THR A 29 15.32 -14.18 4.56
C THR A 29 14.67 -15.53 4.33
N LEU A 30 14.68 -15.98 3.08
CA LEU A 30 14.41 -17.36 2.69
C LEU A 30 15.75 -18.10 2.52
N ARG A 31 15.71 -19.42 2.28
CA ARG A 31 16.89 -20.32 2.23
C ARG A 31 18.13 -19.77 1.53
N SER A 32 17.97 -18.95 0.49
CA SER A 32 19.09 -18.32 -0.24
C SER A 32 18.78 -16.91 -0.75
N LYS A 33 17.66 -16.31 -0.33
CA LYS A 33 17.19 -15.03 -0.89
C LYS A 33 16.70 -14.12 0.21
N GLU A 34 17.03 -12.84 0.08
CA GLU A 34 16.48 -11.76 0.89
C GLU A 34 15.36 -11.08 0.11
N ILE A 35 14.20 -10.92 0.74
CA ILE A 35 13.03 -10.27 0.17
C ILE A 35 12.71 -9.03 1.02
N PRO A 36 13.05 -7.82 0.54
CA PRO A 36 12.66 -6.58 1.17
C PRO A 36 11.15 -6.34 1.04
N LEU A 37 10.53 -6.02 2.17
CA LEU A 37 9.10 -5.74 2.30
C LEU A 37 8.90 -4.40 3.00
N VAL A 38 7.83 -3.73 2.63
CA VAL A 38 7.37 -2.50 3.27
C VAL A 38 5.97 -2.70 3.82
N LYS A 39 5.70 -2.14 4.99
CA LYS A 39 4.37 -2.14 5.58
C LYS A 39 3.65 -0.86 5.18
N VAL A 40 2.51 -1.01 4.51
CA VAL A 40 1.80 0.07 3.83
C VAL A 40 0.42 0.25 4.47
N ILE A 41 0.11 1.48 4.88
CA ILE A 41 -1.25 1.91 5.20
C ILE A 41 -1.89 2.38 3.90
N TRP A 42 -3.14 1.99 3.66
CA TRP A 42 -3.91 2.42 2.49
C TRP A 42 -4.95 3.46 2.85
N GLU A 43 -5.24 4.38 1.94
CA GLU A 43 -6.31 5.35 2.08
C GLU A 43 -7.66 4.66 2.29
N GLY A 44 -8.42 5.13 3.28
CA GLY A 44 -9.70 4.53 3.65
C GLY A 44 -9.61 3.22 4.46
N SER A 45 -8.39 2.74 4.79
CA SER A 45 -8.24 1.58 5.67
C SER A 45 -8.70 1.89 7.10
N PRO A 46 -9.32 0.93 7.80
CA PRO A 46 -9.56 1.04 9.24
C PRO A 46 -8.27 1.35 10.02
N PRO A 47 -8.37 2.09 11.15
CA PRO A 47 -7.20 2.41 11.97
C PRO A 47 -6.43 1.16 12.40
N GLY A 48 -5.13 1.13 12.11
CA GLY A 48 -4.25 0.02 12.46
C GLY A 48 -4.18 -1.10 11.41
N GLU A 49 -4.96 -1.03 10.33
CA GLU A 49 -4.81 -1.93 9.20
C GLU A 49 -3.66 -1.49 8.29
N ALA A 50 -2.81 -2.45 7.93
CA ALA A 50 -1.70 -2.27 7.00
C ALA A 50 -1.33 -3.62 6.39
N THR A 51 -0.86 -3.61 5.13
CA THR A 51 -0.37 -4.82 4.44
C THR A 51 1.14 -4.78 4.28
N TRP A 52 1.75 -5.96 4.07
CA TRP A 52 3.16 -6.08 3.72
C TRP A 52 3.28 -6.28 2.21
N GLU A 53 3.89 -5.33 1.52
CA GLU A 53 4.08 -5.33 0.07
C GLU A 53 5.57 -5.45 -0.28
N LEU A 54 5.86 -5.92 -1.49
CA LEU A 54 7.24 -5.96 -2.00
C LEU A 54 7.78 -4.54 -2.17
N GLU A 55 8.94 -4.28 -1.59
CA GLU A 55 9.57 -2.95 -1.68
C GLU A 55 9.81 -2.54 -3.14
N THR A 56 10.22 -3.49 -3.99
CA THR A 56 10.49 -3.23 -5.41
C THR A 56 9.23 -2.84 -6.19
N GLU A 57 8.08 -3.45 -5.88
CA GLU A 57 6.80 -3.12 -6.53
C GLU A 57 6.31 -1.76 -6.07
N MET A 58 6.41 -1.48 -4.77
CA MET A 58 6.03 -0.20 -4.19
C MET A 58 6.92 0.93 -4.70
N GLN A 59 8.23 0.72 -4.85
CA GLN A 59 9.13 1.72 -5.45
C GLN A 59 8.81 1.98 -6.93
N SER A 60 8.42 0.94 -7.67
CA SER A 60 8.08 1.07 -9.09
C SER A 60 6.74 1.79 -9.31
N ASN A 61 5.72 1.44 -8.53
CA ASN A 61 4.36 1.95 -8.72
C ASN A 61 4.12 3.26 -7.95
N TYR A 62 4.76 3.43 -6.80
CA TYR A 62 4.55 4.56 -5.89
C TYR A 62 5.89 5.16 -5.40
N PRO A 63 6.77 5.61 -6.32
CA PRO A 63 8.11 6.09 -5.96
C PRO A 63 8.08 7.30 -5.01
N HIS A 64 6.99 8.05 -4.98
CA HIS A 64 6.81 9.21 -4.10
C HIS A 64 6.74 8.83 -2.61
N LEU A 65 6.41 7.58 -2.27
CA LEU A 65 6.38 7.08 -0.88
C LEU A 65 7.77 6.75 -0.30
N PHE A 66 8.81 6.75 -1.14
CA PHE A 66 10.18 6.37 -0.78
C PHE A 66 11.15 7.55 -0.66
N ARG A 67 10.64 8.79 -0.72
CA ARG A 67 11.45 10.00 -0.55
C ARG A 67 11.93 10.24 0.88
#